data_AF-Q2UXT1-F1
#
_entry.id   AF-Q2UXT1-F1
#
_cell.length_a   1.000
_cell.length_b   1.000
_cell.length_c   1.000
_cell.angle_alpha   90.00
_cell.angle_beta   90.00
_cell.angle_gamma   90.00
#
_symmetry.space_group_name_H-M   'P 1'
#
loop_
_entity.id
_entity.type
_entity.pdbx_description
1 polymer ?
#
loop_
_entity_poly.entity_id
_entity_poly.type
_entity_poly.pdbx_seq_one_letter_code
_entity_poly.pdbx_strand_id
1 'polypeptide(L)'
;KLPVGLAGPLRVNGLFANDDYLVPLATTEAALVASYNRGAQLLTASGGASAMLLNEGVTRTPAFAFFGLAEAGQFVAWAVTQYDTFKQLAESTTSHGKLSDINISIEGNHVYLVFEFLTGDASGQNMVTIATNAVFSYIMENSPITPENAYLDGNLSGDKKASSQTLRSVRGKKVTAEAHIPAELVKKYLHTTPEKMMQFTQMSTVGATLSGTIGINA
;
A
#
# COMPACT_ATOMS: atom_id res chain seq x y z
N LYS A 1 -19.26 -19.87 10.38
CA LYS A 1 -17.96 -20.55 10.23
C LYS A 1 -17.48 -20.33 8.79
N LEU A 2 -16.22 -19.97 8.57
CA LEU A 2 -15.64 -19.79 7.24
C LEU A 2 -14.74 -21.01 6.93
N PRO A 3 -14.86 -21.69 5.78
CA PRO A 3 -13.96 -22.78 5.41
C PRO A 3 -12.52 -22.30 5.25
N VAL A 4 -11.56 -23.13 5.67
CA VAL A 4 -10.12 -22.87 5.54
C VAL A 4 -9.47 -24.05 4.83
N GLY A 5 -8.79 -23.78 3.72
CA GLY A 5 -7.97 -24.74 3.00
C GLY A 5 -6.47 -24.40 3.09
N LEU A 6 -5.62 -25.33 2.69
CA LEU A 6 -4.17 -25.15 2.61
C LEU A 6 -3.72 -25.26 1.15
N ALA A 7 -2.86 -24.34 0.72
CA ALA A 7 -2.17 -24.39 -0.56
C ALA A 7 -0.66 -24.49 -0.32
N GLY A 8 0.02 -25.45 -0.94
CA GLY A 8 1.48 -25.56 -0.87
C GLY A 8 2.04 -26.98 -1.03
N PRO A 9 3.35 -27.17 -0.79
CA PRO A 9 4.29 -26.11 -0.37
C PRO A 9 4.49 -25.03 -1.44
N LEU A 10 4.59 -23.77 -1.00
CA LEU A 10 5.04 -22.63 -1.77
C LEU A 10 6.47 -22.30 -1.33
N ARG A 11 7.46 -22.58 -2.17
CA ARG A 11 8.84 -22.20 -1.93
C ARG A 11 9.05 -20.72 -2.22
N VAL A 12 9.51 -19.99 -1.21
CA VAL A 12 9.82 -18.55 -1.31
C VAL A 12 11.30 -18.35 -1.09
N ASN A 13 11.95 -17.59 -1.97
CA ASN A 13 13.36 -17.22 -1.92
C ASN A 13 13.47 -15.70 -1.71
N GLY A 14 13.09 -15.23 -0.52
CA GLY A 14 13.05 -13.80 -0.17
C GLY A 14 14.00 -13.43 0.97
N LEU A 15 14.17 -12.12 1.18
CA LEU A 15 15.04 -11.59 2.26
C LEU A 15 14.57 -11.96 3.66
N PHE A 16 13.25 -12.08 3.85
CA PHE A 16 12.61 -12.34 5.15
C PHE A 16 11.87 -13.68 5.21
N ALA A 17 11.88 -14.46 4.13
CA ALA A 17 11.24 -15.77 4.01
C ALA A 17 12.05 -16.64 3.04
N ASN A 18 12.55 -17.78 3.48
CA ASN A 18 13.45 -18.64 2.70
C ASN A 18 13.20 -20.13 2.99
N ASP A 19 11.97 -20.59 2.74
CA ASP A 19 11.52 -21.95 3.06
C ASP A 19 10.29 -22.34 2.21
N ASP A 20 9.78 -23.54 2.45
CA ASP A 20 8.52 -24.07 1.95
C ASP A 20 7.38 -23.76 2.92
N TYR A 21 6.38 -23.02 2.45
CA TYR A 21 5.25 -22.60 3.27
C TYR A 21 3.95 -23.29 2.84
N LEU A 22 3.15 -23.71 3.83
CA LEU A 22 1.74 -24.04 3.62
C LEU A 22 0.90 -22.79 3.90
N VAL A 23 0.26 -22.26 2.86
CA VAL A 23 -0.49 -21.01 2.94
C VAL A 23 -1.95 -21.29 3.31
N PRO A 24 -2.45 -20.81 4.46
CA PRO A 24 -3.85 -20.94 4.82
C PRO A 24 -4.70 -19.93 4.03
N LEU A 25 -5.77 -20.43 3.41
CA LEU A 25 -6.70 -19.63 2.61
C LEU A 25 -8.13 -19.84 3.15
N ALA A 26 -8.72 -18.79 3.72
CA ALA A 26 -10.08 -18.81 4.22
C ALA A 26 -11.03 -18.24 3.16
N THR A 27 -11.88 -19.07 2.56
CA THR A 27 -12.74 -18.67 1.43
C THR A 27 -13.98 -19.56 1.33
N THR A 28 -15.05 -19.02 0.75
CA THR A 28 -16.23 -19.78 0.28
C THR A 28 -16.23 -19.99 -1.23
N GLU A 29 -15.28 -19.38 -1.96
CA GLU A 29 -15.17 -19.53 -3.40
C GLU A 29 -14.67 -20.93 -3.75
N ALA A 30 -15.48 -21.66 -4.51
CA ALA A 30 -15.12 -22.97 -4.99
C ALA A 30 -13.88 -22.88 -5.91
N ALA A 31 -13.02 -23.89 -5.86
CA ALA A 31 -11.78 -23.98 -6.65
C ALA A 31 -10.64 -23.00 -6.32
N LEU A 32 -10.85 -21.91 -5.54
CA LEU A 32 -9.78 -20.95 -5.24
C LEU A 32 -8.56 -21.62 -4.57
N VAL A 33 -8.79 -22.40 -3.51
CA VAL A 33 -7.71 -23.11 -2.81
C VAL A 33 -6.99 -24.10 -3.74
N ALA A 34 -7.73 -24.83 -4.58
CA ALA A 34 -7.16 -25.80 -5.51
C ALA A 34 -6.30 -25.10 -6.61
N SER A 35 -6.76 -23.95 -7.10
CA SER A 35 -6.03 -23.14 -8.09
C SER A 35 -4.71 -22.62 -7.51
N TYR A 36 -4.74 -22.02 -6.31
CA TYR A 36 -3.55 -21.55 -5.60
C TYR A 36 -2.59 -22.70 -5.28
N ASN A 37 -3.11 -23.86 -4.86
CA ASN A 37 -2.29 -25.04 -4.59
C ASN A 37 -1.54 -25.53 -5.85
N ARG A 38 -2.22 -25.57 -7.01
CA ARG A 38 -1.59 -25.93 -8.29
C ARG A 38 -0.46 -24.95 -8.66
N GLY A 39 -0.68 -23.65 -8.47
CA GLY A 39 0.34 -22.62 -8.69
C GLY A 39 1.53 -22.76 -7.76
N ALA A 40 1.30 -22.98 -6.46
CA ALA A 40 2.35 -23.19 -5.47
C ALA A 40 3.21 -24.42 -5.79
N GLN A 41 2.58 -25.55 -6.15
CA GLN A 41 3.26 -26.78 -6.55
C GLN A 41 4.15 -26.56 -7.78
N LEU A 42 3.65 -25.83 -8.79
CA LEU A 42 4.43 -25.48 -9.97
C LEU A 42 5.65 -24.60 -9.62
N LEU A 43 5.44 -23.54 -8.83
CA LEU A 43 6.53 -22.63 -8.43
C LEU A 43 7.60 -23.40 -7.64
N THR A 44 7.19 -24.20 -6.67
CA THR A 44 8.08 -25.05 -5.88
C THR A 44 8.86 -26.05 -6.74
N ALA A 45 8.20 -26.70 -7.70
CA ALA A 45 8.85 -27.59 -8.65
C ALA A 45 9.83 -26.86 -9.60
N SER A 46 9.67 -25.55 -9.75
CA SER A 46 10.52 -24.68 -10.59
C SER A 46 11.68 -24.04 -9.82
N GLY A 47 11.85 -24.36 -8.52
CA GLY A 47 12.89 -23.78 -7.66
C GLY A 47 12.42 -22.66 -6.73
N GLY A 48 11.12 -22.34 -6.74
CA GLY A 48 10.52 -21.30 -5.90
C GLY A 48 10.40 -19.94 -6.59
N ALA A 49 9.76 -19.01 -5.89
CA ALA A 49 9.62 -17.62 -6.32
C ALA A 49 10.51 -16.71 -5.46
N SER A 50 11.27 -15.84 -6.11
CA SER A 50 12.00 -14.76 -5.42
C SER A 50 11.02 -13.65 -5.06
N ALA A 51 11.14 -13.09 -3.85
CA ALA A 51 10.27 -12.01 -3.40
C ALA A 51 11.05 -10.94 -2.62
N MET A 52 10.73 -9.67 -2.87
CA MET A 52 11.43 -8.53 -2.26
C MET A 52 10.45 -7.45 -1.79
N LEU A 53 10.68 -6.95 -0.57
CA LEU A 53 10.04 -5.75 -0.05
C LEU A 53 10.76 -4.53 -0.62
N LEU A 54 10.08 -3.75 -1.46
CA LEU A 54 10.63 -2.57 -2.13
C LEU A 54 10.53 -1.31 -1.26
N ASN A 55 9.40 -1.17 -0.55
CA ASN A 55 9.15 -0.05 0.34
C ASN A 55 8.06 -0.44 1.35
N GLU A 56 7.98 0.28 2.46
CA GLU A 56 6.92 0.16 3.44
C GLU A 56 6.55 1.53 4.01
N GLY A 57 5.28 1.72 4.34
CA GLY A 57 4.81 2.99 4.87
C GLY A 57 3.30 3.05 4.97
N VAL A 58 2.79 3.72 6.01
CA VAL A 58 1.35 3.92 6.24
C VAL A 58 1.08 5.42 6.27
N THR A 59 0.08 5.86 5.53
CA THR A 59 -0.22 7.28 5.35
C THR A 59 -1.47 7.72 6.10
N ARG A 60 -1.46 8.97 6.58
CA ARG A 60 -2.65 9.70 7.04
C ARG A 60 -2.60 11.13 6.53
N THR A 61 -3.76 11.66 6.14
CA THR A 61 -3.84 12.88 5.34
C THR A 61 -4.80 13.91 5.90
N PRO A 62 -4.47 14.65 6.97
CA PRO A 62 -5.28 15.75 7.44
C PRO A 62 -5.41 16.83 6.36
N ALA A 63 -6.58 17.47 6.33
CA ALA A 63 -6.94 18.46 5.34
C ALA A 63 -7.48 19.73 6.01
N PHE A 64 -7.13 20.87 5.45
CA PHE A 64 -7.43 22.20 5.98
C PHE A 64 -7.95 23.09 4.83
N ALA A 65 -9.06 23.78 5.05
CA ALA A 65 -9.65 24.74 4.10
C ALA A 65 -9.49 26.16 4.65
N PHE A 66 -9.15 27.11 3.77
CA PHE A 66 -8.93 28.51 4.11
C PHE A 66 -9.86 29.43 3.31
N PHE A 67 -10.00 30.70 3.68
CA PHE A 67 -10.86 31.61 2.92
C PHE A 67 -10.37 31.79 1.47
N GLY A 68 -9.06 31.79 1.26
CA GLY A 68 -8.47 31.93 -0.07
C GLY A 68 -7.02 31.48 -0.18
N LEU A 69 -6.47 31.60 -1.39
CA LEU A 69 -5.12 31.13 -1.72
C LEU A 69 -4.02 31.81 -0.89
N ALA A 70 -4.19 33.09 -0.54
CA ALA A 70 -3.20 33.81 0.25
C ALA A 70 -3.03 33.20 1.65
N GLU A 71 -4.14 32.85 2.30
CA GLU A 71 -4.16 32.19 3.61
C GLU A 71 -3.60 30.76 3.53
N ALA A 72 -4.02 29.99 2.52
CA ALA A 72 -3.46 28.65 2.27
C ALA A 72 -1.94 28.71 2.05
N GLY A 73 -1.45 29.72 1.32
CA GLY A 73 -0.02 29.94 1.11
C GLY A 73 0.74 30.30 2.40
N GLN A 74 0.16 31.14 3.27
CA GLN A 74 0.72 31.46 4.58
C GLN A 74 0.79 30.23 5.50
N PHE A 75 -0.28 29.43 5.52
CA PHE A 75 -0.31 28.16 6.25
C PHE A 75 0.80 27.21 5.78
N VAL A 76 0.95 27.04 4.46
CA VAL A 76 1.98 26.16 3.88
C VAL A 76 3.38 26.68 4.20
N ALA A 77 3.62 27.98 4.02
CA ALA A 77 4.92 28.61 4.32
C ALA A 77 5.31 28.42 5.79
N TRP A 78 4.34 28.42 6.71
CA TRP A 78 4.57 28.07 8.10
C TRP A 78 4.80 26.56 8.27
N ALA A 79 3.90 25.71 7.78
CA ALA A 79 3.92 24.26 7.99
C ALA A 79 5.24 23.60 7.51
N VAL A 80 5.83 24.05 6.40
CA VAL A 80 7.13 23.53 5.92
C VAL A 80 8.28 23.78 6.89
N THR A 81 8.19 24.81 7.74
CA THR A 81 9.21 25.09 8.77
C THR A 81 9.04 24.23 10.02
N GLN A 82 7.92 23.51 10.15
CA GLN A 82 7.53 22.80 11.36
C GLN A 82 7.85 21.30 11.30
N TYR A 83 8.56 20.81 10.29
CA TYR A 83 8.80 19.36 10.12
C TYR A 83 9.35 18.70 11.39
N ASP A 84 10.39 19.26 12.00
CA ASP A 84 11.00 18.67 13.21
C ASP A 84 10.03 18.68 14.40
N THR A 85 9.26 19.76 14.57
CA THR A 85 8.23 19.86 15.61
C THR A 85 7.13 18.82 15.39
N PHE A 86 6.62 18.71 14.17
CA PHE A 86 5.58 17.74 13.80
C PHE A 86 6.07 16.32 14.00
N LYS A 87 7.32 16.04 13.63
CA LYS A 87 7.98 14.76 13.85
C LYS A 87 8.05 14.40 15.33
N GLN A 88 8.57 15.30 16.17
CA GLN A 88 8.67 15.08 17.61
C GLN A 88 7.30 14.83 18.24
N LEU A 89 6.28 15.62 17.89
CA LEU A 89 4.92 15.46 18.40
C LEU A 89 4.33 14.11 17.97
N ALA A 90 4.42 13.77 16.69
CA ALA A 90 3.88 12.53 16.17
C ALA A 90 4.55 11.30 16.82
N GLU A 91 5.88 11.29 16.88
CA GLU A 91 6.66 10.18 17.45
C GLU A 91 6.52 10.09 18.97
N SER A 92 6.20 11.18 19.68
CA SER A 92 5.91 11.12 21.13
C SER A 92 4.71 10.24 21.49
N THR A 93 3.82 9.96 20.53
CA THR A 93 2.61 9.16 20.75
C THR A 93 2.84 7.64 20.63
N THR A 94 4.03 7.21 20.22
CA THR A 94 4.28 5.81 19.85
C THR A 94 5.73 5.41 20.10
N SER A 95 5.95 4.20 20.63
CA SER A 95 7.29 3.62 20.79
C SER A 95 7.83 2.96 19.53
N HIS A 96 6.98 2.73 18.52
CA HIS A 96 7.30 1.96 17.32
C HIS A 96 7.17 2.75 16.01
N GLY A 97 6.34 3.78 16.02
CA GLY A 97 6.10 4.60 14.84
C GLY A 97 7.24 5.56 14.59
N LYS A 98 7.65 5.70 13.32
CA LYS A 98 8.60 6.73 12.89
C LYS A 98 8.01 7.53 11.75
N LEU A 99 8.02 8.85 11.85
CA LEU A 99 7.61 9.71 10.75
C LEU A 99 8.76 9.77 9.73
N SER A 100 8.52 9.20 8.55
CA SER A 100 9.48 9.18 7.45
C SER A 100 9.41 10.46 6.64
N ASP A 101 8.20 10.94 6.33
CA ASP A 101 8.01 12.08 5.44
C ASP A 101 6.68 12.84 5.69
N ILE A 102 6.63 14.10 5.26
CA ILE A 102 5.41 14.90 5.18
C ILE A 102 5.38 15.58 3.80
N ASN A 103 4.52 15.09 2.91
CA ASN A 103 4.28 15.76 1.63
C ASN A 103 3.11 16.75 1.75
N ILE A 104 3.19 17.89 1.06
CA ILE A 104 2.11 18.89 1.04
C ILE A 104 1.47 18.91 -0.33
N SER A 105 0.14 18.77 -0.38
CA SER A 105 -0.65 18.94 -1.60
C SER A 105 -1.64 20.08 -1.43
N ILE A 106 -1.75 20.94 -2.43
CA ILE A 106 -2.65 22.11 -2.43
C ILE A 106 -3.61 21.98 -3.61
N GLU A 107 -4.90 22.11 -3.36
CA GLU A 107 -5.93 22.16 -4.40
C GLU A 107 -6.89 23.32 -4.10
N GLY A 108 -6.76 24.40 -4.87
CA GLY A 108 -7.41 25.66 -4.54
C GLY A 108 -7.00 26.16 -3.15
N ASN A 109 -7.99 26.51 -2.33
CA ASN A 109 -7.83 26.93 -0.93
C ASN A 109 -7.76 25.76 0.08
N HIS A 110 -7.59 24.52 -0.39
CA HIS A 110 -7.42 23.35 0.46
C HIS A 110 -5.97 22.91 0.50
N VAL A 111 -5.48 22.61 1.70
CA VAL A 111 -4.15 22.06 1.95
C VAL A 111 -4.28 20.70 2.59
N TYR A 112 -3.60 19.72 2.04
CA TYR A 112 -3.51 18.35 2.53
C TYR A 112 -2.07 18.08 2.95
N LEU A 113 -1.87 17.69 4.19
CA LEU A 113 -0.58 17.21 4.67
C LEU A 113 -0.59 15.70 4.63
N VAL A 114 0.32 15.09 3.88
CA VAL A 114 0.42 13.64 3.69
C VAL A 114 1.55 13.14 4.56
N PHE A 115 1.21 12.72 5.77
CA PHE A 115 2.15 12.11 6.69
C PHE A 115 2.38 10.65 6.30
N GLU A 116 3.65 10.24 6.22
CA GLU A 116 4.05 8.85 5.98
C GLU A 116 4.82 8.32 7.19
N PHE A 117 4.41 7.14 7.68
CA PHE A 117 5.00 6.51 8.86
C PHE A 117 5.49 5.09 8.58
N LEU A 118 6.62 4.74 9.17
CA LEU A 118 7.00 3.36 9.42
C LEU A 118 6.31 2.88 10.69
N THR A 119 5.74 1.67 10.68
CA THR A 119 4.90 1.16 11.78
C THR A 119 5.36 -0.18 12.36
N GLY A 120 6.58 -0.61 12.01
CA GLY A 120 7.11 -1.92 12.36
C GLY A 120 6.25 -3.04 11.77
N ASP A 121 5.90 -4.04 12.60
CA ASP A 121 5.09 -5.18 12.18
C ASP A 121 3.58 -4.91 12.23
N ALA A 122 3.15 -3.80 12.83
CA ALA A 122 1.74 -3.45 12.89
C ALA A 122 1.25 -2.92 11.53
N SER A 123 -0.01 -3.21 11.20
CA SER A 123 -0.70 -2.57 10.05
C SER A 123 -0.78 -1.03 10.19
N GLY A 124 -0.67 -0.51 11.41
CA GLY A 124 -0.34 0.89 11.64
C GLY A 124 -1.50 1.90 11.64
N GLN A 125 -2.70 1.53 11.19
CA GLN A 125 -3.80 2.49 10.97
C GLN A 125 -4.18 3.32 12.21
N ASN A 126 -4.30 2.71 13.38
CA ASN A 126 -4.62 3.43 14.61
C ASN A 126 -3.45 4.28 15.09
N MET A 127 -2.24 3.75 15.00
CA MET A 127 -1.01 4.43 15.41
C MET A 127 -0.83 5.73 14.60
N VAL A 128 -0.92 5.67 13.27
CA VAL A 128 -0.75 6.86 12.43
C VAL A 128 -1.86 7.89 12.66
N THR A 129 -3.08 7.44 12.97
CA THR A 129 -4.19 8.35 13.30
C THR A 129 -3.93 9.10 14.60
N ILE A 130 -3.48 8.41 15.65
CA ILE A 130 -3.15 9.06 16.94
C ILE A 130 -1.97 10.02 16.79
N ALA A 131 -0.90 9.57 16.12
CA ALA A 131 0.29 10.39 15.88
C ALA A 131 -0.04 11.65 15.07
N THR A 132 -0.84 11.49 14.01
CA THR A 132 -1.29 12.63 13.18
C THR A 132 -2.25 13.53 13.94
N ASN A 133 -3.07 13.00 14.85
CA ASN A 133 -3.99 13.80 15.66
C ASN A 133 -3.24 14.71 16.63
N ALA A 134 -2.12 14.26 17.21
CA ALA A 134 -1.28 15.11 18.05
C ALA A 134 -0.74 16.32 17.27
N VAL A 135 -0.27 16.09 16.04
CA VAL A 135 0.18 17.18 15.15
C VAL A 135 -0.99 18.06 14.70
N PHE A 136 -2.14 17.47 14.39
CA PHE A 136 -3.35 18.18 14.00
C PHE A 136 -3.82 19.14 15.10
N SER A 137 -3.86 18.70 16.37
CA SER A 137 -4.18 19.56 17.51
C SER A 137 -3.20 20.72 17.65
N TYR A 138 -1.89 20.44 17.54
CA TYR A 138 -0.87 21.49 17.56
C TYR A 138 -1.06 22.52 16.42
N ILE A 139 -1.39 22.05 15.21
CA ILE A 139 -1.68 22.93 14.08
C ILE A 139 -2.87 23.85 14.38
N MET A 140 -3.97 23.32 14.91
CA MET A 140 -5.16 24.11 15.23
C MET A 140 -4.89 25.19 16.30
N GLU A 141 -3.91 24.97 17.18
CA GLU A 141 -3.54 25.91 18.25
C GLU A 141 -2.46 26.93 17.83
N ASN A 142 -1.54 26.55 16.94
CA ASN A 142 -0.31 27.30 16.69
C ASN A 142 -0.16 27.82 15.24
N SER A 143 -1.06 27.44 14.34
CA SER A 143 -1.04 27.97 12.97
C SER A 143 -1.22 29.49 12.99
N PRO A 144 -0.46 30.27 12.19
CA PRO A 144 -0.63 31.71 12.08
C PRO A 144 -1.97 32.09 11.45
N ILE A 145 -2.62 31.15 10.76
CA ILE A 145 -3.91 31.31 10.11
C ILE A 145 -4.83 30.17 10.51
N THR A 146 -5.99 30.52 11.06
CA THR A 146 -7.01 29.54 11.44
C THR A 146 -7.70 29.01 10.19
N PRO A 147 -7.67 27.68 9.94
CA PRO A 147 -8.48 27.08 8.90
C PRO A 147 -9.98 27.29 9.16
N GLU A 148 -10.77 27.55 8.12
CA GLU A 148 -12.24 27.60 8.23
C GLU A 148 -12.82 26.20 8.51
N ASN A 149 -12.22 25.18 7.91
CA ASN A 149 -12.57 23.78 8.12
C ASN A 149 -11.29 22.94 8.24
N ALA A 150 -11.31 21.95 9.11
CA ALA A 150 -10.20 21.02 9.30
C ALA A 150 -10.70 19.60 9.58
N TYR A 151 -10.09 18.61 8.93
CA TYR A 151 -10.44 17.20 9.07
C TYR A 151 -9.18 16.37 9.23
N LEU A 152 -9.18 15.42 10.16
CA LEU A 152 -8.02 14.54 10.41
C LEU A 152 -7.71 13.60 9.22
N ASP A 153 -8.71 13.33 8.38
CA ASP A 153 -8.54 12.58 7.13
C ASP A 153 -9.35 13.20 5.99
N GLY A 154 -8.64 13.85 5.07
CA GLY A 154 -9.16 14.41 3.82
C GLY A 154 -9.18 13.44 2.66
N ASN A 155 -9.09 12.14 2.89
CA ASN A 155 -9.23 11.08 1.90
C ASN A 155 -8.09 10.95 0.86
N LEU A 156 -7.03 11.73 0.99
CA LEU A 156 -5.86 11.64 0.10
C LEU A 156 -4.94 10.46 0.46
N SER A 157 -5.15 9.79 1.60
CA SER A 157 -4.42 8.57 1.98
C SER A 157 -4.80 7.35 1.14
N GLY A 158 -5.95 7.40 0.46
CA GLY A 158 -6.52 6.26 -0.26
C GLY A 158 -6.93 5.10 0.65
N ASP A 159 -7.14 5.32 1.96
CA ASP A 159 -7.52 4.25 2.87
C ASP A 159 -8.80 3.56 2.43
N LYS A 160 -8.67 2.26 2.15
CA LYS A 160 -9.76 1.38 1.66
C LYS A 160 -10.43 1.88 0.38
N LYS A 161 -9.72 2.67 -0.45
CA LYS A 161 -10.23 3.21 -1.71
C LYS A 161 -9.26 2.88 -2.85
N ALA A 162 -9.82 2.52 -3.99
CA ALA A 162 -9.03 2.30 -5.20
C ALA A 162 -8.40 3.64 -5.62
N SER A 163 -7.07 3.71 -5.65
CA SER A 163 -6.33 4.94 -5.97
C SER A 163 -5.03 4.62 -6.70
N SER A 164 -4.79 5.36 -7.79
CA SER A 164 -3.54 5.29 -8.56
C SER A 164 -2.33 5.81 -7.79
N GLN A 165 -2.54 6.60 -6.73
CA GLN A 165 -1.46 7.12 -5.89
C GLN A 165 -0.63 6.00 -5.25
N THR A 166 -1.29 4.90 -4.87
CA THR A 166 -0.65 3.72 -4.28
C THR A 166 0.26 2.97 -5.27
N LEU A 167 0.09 3.18 -6.58
CA LEU A 167 0.96 2.59 -7.59
C LEU A 167 2.35 3.27 -7.61
N ARG A 168 2.38 4.59 -7.38
CA ARG A 168 3.62 5.37 -7.36
C ARG A 168 4.28 5.36 -5.98
N SER A 169 3.49 5.58 -4.94
CA SER A 169 3.94 5.61 -3.54
C SER A 169 3.87 4.24 -2.88
N VAL A 170 3.95 4.19 -1.54
CA VAL A 170 3.71 2.99 -0.74
C VAL A 170 2.48 3.17 0.15
N ARG A 171 1.74 2.08 0.34
CA ARG A 171 0.71 1.98 1.37
C ARG A 171 0.67 0.57 1.93
N GLY A 172 1.09 0.40 3.18
CA GLY A 172 1.41 -0.89 3.78
C GLY A 172 2.79 -1.37 3.32
N LYS A 173 2.83 -2.41 2.49
CA LYS A 173 4.06 -3.05 2.00
C LYS A 173 4.03 -3.10 0.48
N LYS A 174 5.05 -2.54 -0.19
CA LYS A 174 5.24 -2.63 -1.64
C LYS A 174 6.14 -3.82 -1.94
N VAL A 175 5.58 -4.88 -2.51
CA VAL A 175 6.28 -6.15 -2.75
C VAL A 175 6.36 -6.42 -4.24
N THR A 176 7.48 -6.99 -4.69
CA THR A 176 7.61 -7.60 -6.01
C THR A 176 8.01 -9.06 -5.87
N ALA A 177 7.63 -9.90 -6.83
CA ALA A 177 8.01 -11.30 -6.89
C ALA A 177 8.21 -11.76 -8.34
N GLU A 178 9.11 -12.72 -8.53
CA GLU A 178 9.42 -13.30 -9.83
C GLU A 178 9.74 -14.79 -9.72
N ALA A 179 9.56 -15.52 -10.82
CA ALA A 179 9.92 -16.93 -10.92
C ALA A 179 10.26 -17.28 -12.38
N HIS A 180 11.22 -18.19 -12.57
CA HIS A 180 11.54 -18.78 -13.86
C HIS A 180 10.94 -20.18 -13.95
N ILE A 181 9.95 -20.36 -14.83
CA ILE A 181 9.19 -21.62 -14.93
C ILE A 181 9.56 -22.34 -16.23
N PRO A 182 10.15 -23.55 -16.19
CA PRO A 182 10.41 -24.35 -17.38
C PRO A 182 9.13 -24.67 -18.18
N ALA A 183 9.21 -24.62 -19.51
CA ALA A 183 8.07 -24.86 -20.40
C ALA A 183 7.41 -26.24 -20.18
N GLU A 184 8.22 -27.28 -19.89
CA GLU A 184 7.71 -28.62 -19.57
C GLU A 184 6.85 -28.63 -18.30
N LEU A 185 7.20 -27.83 -17.28
CA LEU A 185 6.41 -27.71 -16.07
C LEU A 185 5.14 -26.90 -16.30
N VAL A 186 5.18 -25.85 -17.13
CA VAL A 186 3.97 -25.14 -17.58
C VAL A 186 3.00 -26.12 -18.25
N LYS A 187 3.48 -26.94 -19.18
CA LYS A 187 2.66 -27.95 -19.87
C LYS A 187 2.10 -29.00 -18.92
N LYS A 188 2.93 -29.50 -18.00
CA LYS A 188 2.55 -30.52 -17.02
C LYS A 188 1.50 -30.03 -16.03
N TYR A 189 1.68 -28.85 -15.45
CA TYR A 189 0.85 -28.36 -14.34
C TYR A 189 -0.29 -27.45 -14.81
N LEU A 190 -0.09 -26.60 -15.83
CA LEU A 190 -1.07 -25.63 -16.29
C LEU A 190 -1.77 -26.03 -17.58
N HIS A 191 -1.30 -27.09 -18.25
CA HIS A 191 -1.87 -27.60 -19.50
C HIS A 191 -1.95 -26.54 -20.61
N THR A 192 -0.96 -25.66 -20.65
CA THR A 192 -0.80 -24.60 -21.66
C THR A 192 0.67 -24.45 -22.06
N THR A 193 1.01 -23.41 -22.83
CA THR A 193 2.40 -23.07 -23.17
C THR A 193 2.72 -21.63 -22.71
N PRO A 194 4.01 -21.31 -22.49
CA PRO A 194 4.42 -19.93 -22.17
C PRO A 194 3.93 -18.89 -23.19
N GLU A 195 3.95 -19.22 -24.48
CA GLU A 195 3.54 -18.32 -25.56
C GLU A 195 2.05 -17.98 -25.46
N LYS A 196 1.20 -18.97 -25.17
CA LYS A 196 -0.24 -18.74 -24.96
C LYS A 196 -0.51 -17.91 -23.72
N MET A 197 0.25 -18.11 -22.64
CA MET A 197 0.14 -17.28 -21.43
C MET A 197 0.49 -15.82 -21.75
N MET A 198 1.59 -15.60 -22.48
CA MET A 198 2.02 -14.27 -22.90
C MET A 198 0.97 -13.59 -23.80
N GLN A 199 0.45 -14.30 -24.80
CA GLN A 199 -0.63 -13.80 -25.68
C GLN A 199 -1.88 -13.41 -24.88
N PHE A 200 -2.27 -14.23 -23.90
CA PHE A 200 -3.40 -13.90 -23.04
C PHE A 200 -3.14 -12.62 -22.24
N THR A 201 -1.96 -12.50 -21.61
CA THR A 201 -1.58 -11.28 -20.86
C THR A 201 -1.56 -10.04 -21.74
N GLN A 202 -1.06 -10.12 -22.98
CA GLN A 202 -1.11 -9.00 -23.93
C GLN A 202 -2.56 -8.58 -24.21
N MET A 203 -3.43 -9.55 -24.53
CA MET A 203 -4.83 -9.27 -24.85
C MET A 203 -5.59 -8.70 -23.64
N SER A 204 -5.38 -9.26 -22.44
CA SER A 204 -6.03 -8.77 -21.22
C SER A 204 -5.51 -7.39 -20.80
N THR A 205 -4.23 -7.07 -21.05
CA THR A 205 -3.66 -5.74 -20.77
C THR A 205 -4.29 -4.66 -21.64
N VAL A 206 -4.53 -4.95 -22.92
CA VAL A 206 -5.27 -4.04 -23.81
C VAL A 206 -6.70 -3.85 -23.30
N GLY A 207 -7.39 -4.94 -22.94
CA GLY A 207 -8.74 -4.86 -22.36
C GLY A 207 -8.79 -4.02 -21.08
N ALA A 208 -7.84 -4.24 -20.16
CA ALA A 208 -7.69 -3.46 -18.94
C ALA A 208 -7.53 -1.96 -19.24
N THR A 209 -6.66 -1.63 -20.20
CA THR A 209 -6.43 -0.24 -20.66
C THR A 209 -7.70 0.38 -21.22
N LEU A 210 -8.41 -0.31 -22.10
CA LEU A 210 -9.65 0.17 -22.72
C LEU A 210 -10.76 0.40 -21.68
N SER A 211 -10.81 -0.40 -20.62
CA SER A 211 -11.78 -0.26 -19.53
C SER A 211 -11.43 0.85 -18.51
N GLY A 212 -10.21 1.40 -18.55
CA GLY A 212 -9.73 2.36 -17.56
C GLY A 212 -9.45 1.77 -16.18
N THR A 213 -9.23 0.46 -16.06
CA THR A 213 -8.98 -0.18 -14.76
C THR A 213 -7.60 0.19 -14.19
N ILE A 214 -7.50 0.27 -12.85
CA ILE A 214 -6.28 0.68 -12.12
C ILE A 214 -5.51 -0.56 -11.57
N GLY A 215 -5.97 -1.78 -11.89
CA GLY A 215 -5.31 -3.04 -11.54
C GLY A 215 -5.18 -3.96 -12.76
N ILE A 216 -3.96 -4.08 -13.30
CA ILE A 216 -3.67 -4.97 -14.44
C ILE A 216 -3.16 -6.31 -13.88
N ASN A 217 -4.11 -7.15 -13.47
CA ASN A 217 -3.90 -8.51 -12.95
C ASN A 217 -5.12 -9.39 -13.28
N ALA A 218 -5.05 -10.69 -12.97
CA ALA A 218 -6.10 -11.67 -13.19
C ALA A 218 -6.48 -12.35 -11.88
#